data_AF-A0A561BRZ6-F1
#
_entry.id   AF-A0A561BRZ6-F1
#
_cell.length_a   1.000
_cell.length_b   1.000
_cell.length_c   1.000
_cell.angle_alpha   90.00
_cell.angle_beta   90.00
_cell.angle_gamma   90.00
#
_symmetry.space_group_name_H-M   'P 1'
#
loop_
_entity.id
_entity.type
_entity.pdbx_description
1 polymer ?
#
loop_
_entity_poly.entity_id
_entity_poly.type
_entity_poly.pdbx_seq_one_letter_code
_entity_poly.pdbx_strand_id
1 'polypeptide(L)'
;MSKDLLVVGLDLTTGREVHVNDQPLEHWHRKAATGDRSLVCLFCYQGWDRAEPATVPVVVKGRIGGRRRAHFAHPPHQAPRGGHGPETRWHAEAKQLIAAWARGLLQVEDVSVEQLLDGNTRRSDVQVRLRDGALVAIELQQQTLTDAAWLARHRDYVAAGVVDVWLWHPATGVPHIVYSQELPGWTLDLTSSRIGVLYAEEPGQGSWWPPRPGDEISSLLAPISDFELGAAGLKLPDGLQARINVPAPDPQIEPDPPPDQKPALAPNTPQTSHHLAGQAAAAEPAISGRADQALLETQSVDARTDQAAARPRPMLFPAGRRPRRLVFTLVSPPGWAHRIYRPDALPPFANAPEPARYVCWTCGLILTSVEDHHSPTVRSIG
;
A
#
# COMPACT_ATOMS: atom_id res chain seq x y z
N MET A 1 26.96 15.72 -11.77
CA MET A 1 26.25 16.27 -10.59
C MET A 1 26.42 15.26 -9.46
N SER A 2 27.03 15.67 -8.34
CA SER A 2 27.12 14.83 -7.14
C SER A 2 25.69 14.48 -6.71
N LYS A 3 25.34 13.20 -6.73
CA LYS A 3 24.17 12.73 -5.98
C LYS A 3 24.59 12.91 -4.52
N ASP A 4 24.31 14.07 -3.95
CA ASP A 4 24.49 14.27 -2.52
C ASP A 4 23.49 13.33 -1.84
N LEU A 5 24.02 12.17 -1.45
CA LEU A 5 23.30 11.08 -0.82
C LEU A 5 22.95 11.56 0.59
N LEU A 6 21.66 11.59 0.82
CA LEU A 6 21.10 11.95 2.11
C LEU A 6 21.24 10.74 3.00
N VAL A 7 21.68 10.99 4.21
CA VAL A 7 21.87 9.94 5.20
C VAL A 7 21.04 10.22 6.42
N VAL A 8 20.62 9.15 7.09
CA VAL A 8 20.05 9.22 8.43
C VAL A 8 21.22 9.37 9.41
N GLY A 9 21.06 10.25 10.39
CA GLY A 9 22.05 10.43 11.45
C GLY A 9 21.82 9.40 12.56
N LEU A 10 22.89 8.89 13.14
CA LEU A 10 22.88 8.19 14.43
C LEU A 10 23.60 9.09 15.44
N ASP A 11 22.88 9.49 16.48
CA ASP A 11 23.46 10.19 17.62
C ASP A 11 24.02 9.17 18.61
N LEU A 12 25.34 9.02 18.62
CA LEU A 12 26.06 8.07 19.49
C LEU A 12 25.94 8.41 20.98
N THR A 13 25.60 9.64 21.35
CA THR A 13 25.38 10.00 22.77
C THR A 13 24.08 9.41 23.28
N THR A 14 23.05 9.39 22.45
CA THR A 14 21.70 8.93 22.83
C THR A 14 21.40 7.53 22.33
N GLY A 15 22.22 6.99 21.41
CA GLY A 15 21.95 5.75 20.70
C GLY A 15 20.77 5.85 19.73
N ARG A 16 20.29 7.06 19.42
CA ARG A 16 19.07 7.28 18.63
C ARG A 16 19.39 7.60 17.19
N GLU A 17 18.62 7.00 16.29
CA GLU A 17 18.48 7.51 14.93
C GLU A 17 17.79 8.87 14.97
N VAL A 18 18.32 9.81 14.20
CA VAL A 18 17.87 11.20 14.19
C VAL A 18 17.75 11.72 12.77
N HIS A 19 16.79 12.60 12.58
CA HIS A 19 16.63 13.42 11.41
C HIS A 19 17.06 14.86 11.71
N VAL A 20 17.52 15.57 10.68
CA VAL A 20 17.99 16.97 10.81
C VAL A 20 16.94 17.93 11.37
N ASN A 21 15.66 17.55 11.33
CA ASN A 21 14.56 18.36 11.84
C ASN A 21 14.24 18.09 13.32
N ASP A 22 14.83 17.07 13.95
CA ASP A 22 14.48 16.71 15.33
C ASP A 22 15.05 17.71 16.37
N GLN A 23 16.02 18.53 15.95
CA GLN A 23 16.65 19.59 16.75
C GLN A 23 17.04 20.78 15.86
N PRO A 24 17.27 21.98 16.43
CA PRO A 24 17.82 23.11 15.70
C PRO A 24 19.16 22.78 15.00
N LEU A 25 19.45 23.43 13.87
CA LEU A 25 20.67 23.13 13.10
C LEU A 25 21.95 23.34 13.90
N GLU A 26 21.97 24.31 14.81
CA GLU A 26 23.11 24.58 15.71
C GLU A 26 23.39 23.39 16.63
N HIS A 27 22.35 22.67 17.06
CA HIS A 27 22.50 21.42 17.80
C HIS A 27 23.23 20.39 16.94
N TRP A 28 22.77 20.15 15.72
CA TRP A 28 23.42 19.17 14.85
C TRP A 28 24.82 19.57 14.43
N HIS A 29 25.09 20.85 14.20
CA HIS A 29 26.44 21.33 13.90
C HIS A 29 27.44 21.04 15.03
N ARG A 30 27.01 21.13 16.29
CA ARG A 30 27.84 20.75 17.45
C ARG A 30 28.12 19.26 17.52
N LYS A 31 27.26 18.41 16.96
CA LYS A 31 27.43 16.95 16.99
C LYS A 31 28.07 16.36 15.73
N ALA A 32 27.94 17.07 14.60
CA ALA A 32 28.41 16.69 13.27
C ALA A 32 29.95 16.64 13.17
N ALA A 33 30.46 16.37 11.97
CA ALA A 33 31.88 16.27 11.65
C ALA A 33 32.70 17.52 12.03
N THR A 34 32.06 18.69 12.12
CA THR A 34 32.67 19.97 12.53
C THR A 34 32.65 20.20 14.04
N GLY A 35 31.96 19.37 14.81
CA GLY A 35 31.79 19.49 16.25
C GLY A 35 32.42 18.31 17.01
N ASP A 36 31.70 17.73 17.97
CA ASP A 36 32.16 16.62 18.81
C ASP A 36 32.15 15.25 18.12
N ARG A 37 31.63 15.18 16.88
CA ARG A 37 31.59 13.98 16.02
C ARG A 37 30.78 12.82 16.59
N SER A 38 29.88 13.08 17.53
CA SER A 38 28.92 12.09 18.05
C SER A 38 27.76 11.81 17.09
N LEU A 39 27.55 12.63 16.06
CA LEU A 39 26.56 12.40 15.01
C LEU A 39 27.20 11.75 13.78
N VAL A 40 26.82 10.51 13.50
CA VAL A 40 27.42 9.69 12.43
C VAL A 40 26.39 9.20 11.42
N CYS A 41 26.83 8.70 10.28
CA CYS A 41 25.96 8.09 9.29
C CYS A 41 25.50 6.72 9.82
N LEU A 42 24.19 6.55 10.00
CA LEU A 42 23.56 5.32 10.50
C LEU A 42 24.01 4.10 9.69
N PHE A 43 23.90 4.19 8.36
CA PHE A 43 24.18 3.08 7.46
C PHE A 43 25.67 2.69 7.44
N CYS A 44 26.57 3.67 7.52
CA CYS A 44 28.00 3.38 7.68
C CYS A 44 28.25 2.69 9.03
N TYR A 45 27.62 3.17 10.10
CA TYR A 45 27.79 2.62 11.43
C TYR A 45 27.28 1.19 11.55
N GLN A 46 26.20 0.84 10.85
CA GLN A 46 25.64 -0.52 10.81
C GLN A 46 26.32 -1.44 9.79
N GLY A 47 27.19 -0.91 8.92
CA GLY A 47 27.94 -1.70 7.93
C GLY A 47 27.12 -2.20 6.74
N TRP A 48 26.00 -1.56 6.39
CA TRP A 48 25.13 -2.07 5.32
C TRP A 48 25.78 -2.10 3.93
N ASP A 49 26.62 -1.10 3.61
CA ASP A 49 27.26 -0.96 2.29
C ASP A 49 28.80 -0.99 2.38
N ARG A 50 29.31 -1.58 3.45
CA ARG A 50 30.75 -1.72 3.69
C ARG A 50 31.04 -3.12 4.18
N ALA A 51 32.24 -3.61 3.88
CA ALA A 51 32.70 -4.89 4.43
C ALA A 51 32.75 -4.87 5.96
N GLU A 52 32.96 -3.69 6.55
CA GLU A 52 33.04 -3.50 7.99
C GLU A 52 32.25 -2.23 8.42
N PRO A 53 31.54 -2.27 9.55
CA PRO A 53 30.99 -1.11 10.23
C PRO A 53 31.99 0.04 10.37
N ALA A 54 31.56 1.27 10.13
CA ALA A 54 32.42 2.45 10.17
C ALA A 54 31.73 3.65 10.84
N THR A 55 32.45 4.29 11.76
CA THR A 55 32.01 5.54 12.39
C THR A 55 32.34 6.71 11.47
N VAL A 56 31.40 7.11 10.62
CA VAL A 56 31.57 8.21 9.66
C VAL A 56 30.75 9.42 10.11
N PRO A 57 31.38 10.46 10.71
CA PRO A 57 30.66 11.67 11.12
C PRO A 57 30.01 12.36 9.94
N VAL A 58 28.76 12.77 10.08
CA VAL A 58 28.02 13.45 9.00
C VAL A 58 28.24 14.96 9.05
N VAL A 59 27.99 15.65 7.95
CA VAL A 59 27.89 17.11 7.89
C VAL A 59 26.43 17.53 7.75
N VAL A 60 26.07 18.65 8.37
CA VAL A 60 24.78 19.30 8.18
C VAL A 60 24.88 20.21 6.97
N LYS A 61 23.99 20.03 6.00
CA LYS A 61 23.92 20.79 4.75
C LYS A 61 22.56 21.47 4.65
N GLY A 62 22.53 22.71 4.18
CA GLY A 62 21.30 23.52 4.12
C GLY A 62 20.60 23.58 2.75
N ARG A 63 21.17 23.00 1.69
CA ARG A 63 20.61 23.11 0.33
C ARG A 63 20.70 21.79 -0.45
N ILE A 64 19.62 21.44 -1.15
CA ILE A 64 19.55 20.30 -2.06
C ILE A 64 18.98 20.80 -3.38
N GLY A 65 19.71 20.63 -4.49
CA GLY A 65 19.25 21.06 -5.81
C GLY A 65 18.85 22.54 -5.86
N GLY A 66 19.54 23.40 -5.10
CA GLY A 66 19.25 24.84 -4.98
C GLY A 66 18.13 25.21 -4.01
N ARG A 67 17.28 24.26 -3.57
CA ARG A 67 16.24 24.51 -2.55
C ARG A 67 16.85 24.42 -1.15
N ARG A 68 16.47 25.34 -0.26
CA ARG A 68 16.90 25.28 1.15
C ARG A 68 16.18 24.13 1.84
N ARG A 69 16.87 23.01 2.02
CA ARG A 69 16.40 21.86 2.80
C ARG A 69 17.58 21.32 3.58
N ALA A 70 17.48 21.44 4.91
CA ALA A 70 18.48 20.89 5.79
C ALA A 70 18.55 19.37 5.60
N HIS A 71 19.74 18.79 5.75
CA HIS A 71 19.96 17.35 5.73
C HIS A 71 21.35 16.98 6.24
N PHE A 72 21.52 15.68 6.53
CA PHE A 72 22.84 15.10 6.74
C PHE A 72 23.42 14.56 5.44
N ALA A 73 24.72 14.71 5.28
CA ALA A 73 25.48 14.15 4.18
C ALA A 73 26.84 13.65 4.69
N HIS A 74 27.51 12.81 3.90
CA HIS A 74 28.90 12.48 4.16
C HIS A 74 29.82 13.70 3.93
N PRO A 75 30.91 13.82 4.69
CA PRO A 75 32.02 14.67 4.29
C PRO A 75 32.55 14.25 2.91
N PRO A 76 33.17 15.17 2.14
CA PRO A 76 33.79 14.83 0.87
C PRO A 76 34.71 13.61 0.98
N HIS A 77 34.57 12.68 0.02
CA HIS A 77 35.36 11.44 -0.08
C HIS A 77 35.20 10.42 1.05
N GLN A 78 34.23 10.60 1.97
CA GLN A 78 33.98 9.62 3.05
C GLN A 78 32.79 8.69 2.78
N ALA A 79 31.97 9.00 1.78
CA ALA A 79 30.88 8.12 1.35
C ALA A 79 31.44 6.76 0.84
N PRO A 80 30.73 5.64 1.06
CA PRO A 80 31.07 4.36 0.44
C PRO A 80 31.15 4.48 -1.09
N ARG A 81 31.98 3.65 -1.74
CA ARG A 81 32.10 3.63 -3.20
C ARG A 81 30.77 3.14 -3.79
N GLY A 82 30.09 4.00 -4.54
CA GLY A 82 28.73 3.72 -5.06
C GLY A 82 27.60 4.32 -4.23
N GLY A 83 27.90 4.81 -3.01
CA GLY A 83 26.90 5.31 -2.08
C GLY A 83 26.34 4.23 -1.18
N HIS A 84 25.27 4.57 -0.45
CA HIS A 84 24.44 3.56 0.20
C HIS A 84 23.52 2.88 -0.82
N GLY A 85 23.20 1.61 -0.59
CA GLY A 85 22.25 0.82 -1.37
C GLY A 85 20.88 1.51 -1.47
N PRO A 86 19.99 1.05 -2.36
CA PRO A 86 18.82 1.82 -2.76
C PRO A 86 17.68 1.78 -1.73
N GLU A 87 17.96 1.89 -0.42
CA GLU A 87 17.01 2.58 0.43
C GLU A 87 16.96 4.00 -0.11
N THR A 88 15.86 4.33 -0.75
CA THR A 88 15.80 5.66 -1.36
C THR A 88 15.70 6.68 -0.24
N ARG A 89 16.19 7.89 -0.54
CA ARG A 89 15.96 9.07 0.28
C ARG A 89 14.53 9.13 0.82
N TRP A 90 13.54 8.87 -0.04
CA TRP A 90 12.13 8.98 0.33
C TRP A 90 11.78 8.02 1.46
N HIS A 91 12.24 6.77 1.39
CA HIS A 91 11.92 5.74 2.38
C HIS A 91 12.53 6.08 3.74
N ALA A 92 13.82 6.43 3.75
CA ALA A 92 14.52 6.82 4.97
C ALA A 92 13.92 8.09 5.62
N GLU A 93 13.63 9.13 4.83
CA GLU A 93 13.00 10.36 5.33
C GLU A 93 11.57 10.09 5.83
N ALA A 94 10.83 9.20 5.16
CA ALA A 94 9.49 8.81 5.58
C ALA A 94 9.49 8.07 6.92
N LYS A 95 10.44 7.15 7.16
CA LYS A 95 10.57 6.44 8.45
C LYS A 95 10.73 7.43 9.59
N GLN A 96 11.63 8.38 9.42
CA GLN A 96 11.90 9.37 10.45
C GLN A 96 10.73 10.34 10.64
N LEU A 97 10.06 10.77 9.56
CA LEU A 97 8.84 11.60 9.66
C LEU A 97 7.75 10.88 10.46
N ILE A 98 7.44 9.62 10.11
CA ILE A 98 6.42 8.83 10.79
C ILE A 98 6.80 8.56 12.24
N ALA A 99 8.06 8.20 12.50
CA ALA A 99 8.53 7.96 13.86
C ALA A 99 8.45 9.23 14.73
N ALA A 100 8.82 10.38 14.18
CA ALA A 100 8.71 11.67 14.88
C ALA A 100 7.26 12.04 15.17
N TRP A 101 6.36 11.88 14.19
CA TRP A 101 4.93 12.10 14.38
C TRP A 101 4.35 11.17 15.46
N ALA A 102 4.61 9.86 15.37
CA ALA A 102 4.08 8.89 16.31
C ALA A 102 4.55 9.16 17.75
N ARG A 103 5.82 9.56 17.96
CA ARG A 103 6.33 9.95 19.29
C ARG A 103 5.62 11.17 19.89
N GLY A 104 5.02 12.01 19.06
CA GLY A 104 4.24 13.17 19.50
C GLY A 104 2.84 12.83 20.00
N LEU A 105 2.36 11.61 19.79
CA LEU A 105 1.01 11.18 20.17
C LEU A 105 0.95 10.75 21.65
N LEU A 106 -0.06 11.21 22.38
CA LEU A 106 -0.18 10.96 23.82
C LEU A 106 -0.37 9.48 24.18
N GLN A 107 -1.03 8.72 23.30
CA GLN A 107 -1.33 7.29 23.46
C GLN A 107 -0.14 6.37 23.12
N VAL A 108 0.93 6.91 22.57
CA VAL A 108 2.13 6.15 22.20
C VAL A 108 3.04 6.02 23.42
N GLU A 109 3.50 4.81 23.68
CA GLU A 109 4.48 4.48 24.72
C GLU A 109 5.90 4.48 24.15
N ASP A 110 6.10 3.78 23.03
CA ASP A 110 7.41 3.63 22.40
C ASP A 110 7.32 3.62 20.87
N VAL A 111 8.40 4.06 20.21
CA VAL A 111 8.54 4.08 18.75
C VAL A 111 9.95 3.68 18.34
N SER A 112 10.02 2.57 17.63
CA SER A 112 11.25 1.98 17.10
C SER A 112 11.23 1.95 15.57
N VAL A 113 12.33 2.35 14.94
CA VAL A 113 12.52 2.28 13.48
C VAL A 113 13.25 0.97 13.17
N GLU A 114 12.92 0.29 12.07
CA GLU A 114 13.59 -0.95 11.66
C GLU A 114 13.52 -2.08 12.70
N GLN A 115 12.42 -2.16 13.46
CA GLN A 115 12.25 -3.16 14.51
C GLN A 115 11.98 -4.56 13.92
N LEU A 116 12.79 -5.54 14.33
CA LEU A 116 12.56 -6.95 14.04
C LEU A 116 11.40 -7.48 14.89
N LEU A 117 10.53 -8.25 14.27
CA LEU A 117 9.47 -8.99 14.95
C LEU A 117 10.07 -10.20 15.66
N ASP A 118 9.39 -10.67 16.71
CA ASP A 118 9.78 -11.88 17.42
C ASP A 118 9.87 -13.06 16.45
N GLY A 119 11.01 -13.76 16.49
CA GLY A 119 11.33 -14.83 15.52
C GLY A 119 12.15 -14.37 14.30
N ASN A 120 12.53 -13.08 14.21
CA ASN A 120 13.44 -12.53 13.20
C ASN A 120 13.01 -12.73 11.73
N THR A 121 11.74 -13.02 11.46
CA THR A 121 11.25 -13.27 10.10
C THR A 121 10.89 -12.00 9.34
N ARG A 122 10.55 -10.93 10.07
CA ARG A 122 10.05 -9.68 9.51
C ARG A 122 10.62 -8.49 10.26
N ARG A 123 10.82 -7.40 9.53
CA ARG A 123 11.21 -6.10 10.07
C ARG A 123 10.19 -5.07 9.61
N SER A 124 9.64 -4.32 10.54
CA SER A 124 8.77 -3.18 10.24
C SER A 124 9.59 -1.93 10.00
N ASP A 125 9.19 -1.10 9.05
CA ASP A 125 9.82 0.21 8.83
C ASP A 125 9.72 1.10 10.09
N VAL A 126 8.53 1.19 10.70
CA VAL A 126 8.32 1.82 12.01
C VAL A 126 7.40 0.95 12.85
N GLN A 127 7.83 0.56 14.05
CA GLN A 127 6.97 -0.07 15.05
C GLN A 127 6.59 0.94 16.12
N VAL A 128 5.31 0.96 16.46
CA VAL A 128 4.75 1.76 17.53
C VAL A 128 4.13 0.84 18.57
N ARG A 129 4.51 1.02 19.83
CA ARG A 129 3.82 0.44 20.98
C ARG A 129 2.90 1.48 21.59
N LEU A 130 1.62 1.17 21.69
CA LEU A 130 0.63 1.99 22.35
C LEU A 130 0.60 1.68 23.85
N ARG A 131 0.13 2.62 24.67
CA ARG A 131 0.04 2.48 26.14
C ARG A 131 -0.92 1.38 26.60
N ASP A 132 -1.84 0.94 25.75
CA ASP A 132 -2.71 -0.20 26.00
C ASP A 132 -2.04 -1.55 25.67
N GLY A 133 -0.77 -1.52 25.23
CA GLY A 133 0.03 -2.68 24.85
C GLY A 133 -0.10 -3.09 23.39
N ALA A 134 -0.99 -2.46 22.62
CA ALA A 134 -1.13 -2.78 21.19
C ALA A 134 0.14 -2.41 20.41
N LEU A 135 0.50 -3.28 19.46
CA LEU A 135 1.63 -3.08 18.55
C LEU A 135 1.11 -2.74 17.16
N VAL A 136 1.61 -1.65 16.60
CA VAL A 136 1.31 -1.22 15.24
C VAL A 136 2.60 -1.16 14.43
N ALA A 137 2.66 -1.86 13.30
CA ALA A 137 3.70 -1.71 12.31
C ALA A 137 3.23 -0.75 11.22
N ILE A 138 3.99 0.32 10.95
CA ILE A 138 3.74 1.24 9.85
C ILE A 138 4.79 0.98 8.77
N GLU A 139 4.32 0.55 7.61
CA GLU A 139 5.12 0.18 6.45
C GLU A 139 5.08 1.27 5.38
N LEU A 140 6.23 1.59 4.80
CA LEU A 140 6.43 2.69 3.87
C LEU A 140 6.81 2.14 2.50
N GLN A 141 5.85 2.10 1.59
CA GLN A 141 6.01 1.34 0.36
C GLN A 141 6.20 2.26 -0.86
N GLN A 142 7.41 2.27 -1.40
CA GLN A 142 7.76 3.07 -2.57
C GLN A 142 7.68 2.30 -3.90
N GLN A 143 7.83 0.99 -3.87
CA GLN A 143 7.77 0.15 -5.07
C GLN A 143 6.46 -0.62 -5.12
N THR A 144 5.99 -0.99 -6.31
CA THR A 144 4.83 -1.87 -6.42
C THR A 144 5.10 -3.18 -5.70
N LEU A 145 4.14 -3.63 -4.91
CA LEU A 145 4.17 -4.92 -4.24
C LEU A 145 3.15 -5.83 -4.92
N THR A 146 3.49 -7.09 -5.15
CA THR A 146 2.51 -8.06 -5.66
C THR A 146 1.52 -8.42 -4.56
N ASP A 147 0.31 -8.83 -4.95
CA ASP A 147 -0.72 -9.23 -3.99
C ASP A 147 -0.24 -10.35 -3.05
N ALA A 148 0.48 -11.35 -3.61
CA ALA A 148 1.05 -12.44 -2.84
C ALA A 148 2.11 -11.97 -1.84
N ALA A 149 2.98 -11.03 -2.23
CA ALA A 149 4.03 -10.51 -1.36
C ALA A 149 3.45 -9.63 -0.24
N TRP A 150 2.42 -8.84 -0.54
CA TRP A 150 1.69 -8.08 0.48
C TRP A 150 0.98 -9.02 1.46
N LEU A 151 0.25 -10.02 0.95
CA LEU A 151 -0.51 -10.95 1.78
C LEU A 151 0.38 -11.79 2.69
N ALA A 152 1.56 -12.20 2.22
CA ALA A 152 2.54 -12.87 3.06
C ALA A 152 2.98 -11.96 4.23
N ARG A 153 3.31 -10.68 3.96
CA ARG A 153 3.70 -9.72 4.99
C ARG A 153 2.57 -9.44 5.98
N HIS A 154 1.35 -9.24 5.49
CA HIS A 154 0.17 -9.04 6.34
C HIS A 154 -0.06 -10.23 7.28
N ARG A 155 0.06 -11.47 6.77
CA ARG A 155 -0.06 -12.68 7.60
C ARG A 155 1.03 -12.79 8.66
N ASP A 156 2.26 -12.41 8.35
CA ASP A 156 3.34 -12.38 9.34
C ASP A 156 3.00 -11.43 10.50
N TYR A 157 2.46 -10.25 10.19
CA TYR A 157 2.03 -9.27 11.19
C TYR A 157 0.86 -9.78 12.03
N VAL A 158 -0.18 -10.30 11.39
CA VAL A 158 -1.35 -10.88 12.07
C VAL A 158 -0.93 -12.02 12.99
N ALA A 159 -0.05 -12.92 12.54
CA ALA A 159 0.45 -14.02 13.35
C ALA A 159 1.24 -13.55 14.58
N ALA A 160 1.90 -12.39 14.48
CA ALA A 160 2.62 -11.75 15.59
C ALA A 160 1.73 -10.87 16.49
N GLY A 161 0.42 -10.77 16.21
CA GLY A 161 -0.47 -9.88 16.95
C GLY A 161 -0.17 -8.38 16.74
N VAL A 162 0.43 -8.05 15.59
CA VAL A 162 0.79 -6.68 15.21
C VAL A 162 -0.19 -6.21 14.14
N VAL A 163 -0.76 -5.01 14.32
CA VAL A 163 -1.59 -4.38 13.28
C VAL A 163 -0.71 -3.65 12.29
N ASP A 164 -0.83 -3.95 11.00
CA ASP A 164 -0.05 -3.32 9.95
C ASP A 164 -0.81 -2.18 9.24
N VAL A 165 -0.14 -1.03 9.10
CA VAL A 165 -0.62 0.15 8.39
C VAL A 165 0.35 0.42 7.25
N TRP A 166 -0.16 0.46 6.02
CA TRP A 166 0.67 0.67 4.83
C TRP A 166 0.47 2.07 4.26
N LEU A 167 1.54 2.86 4.23
CA LEU A 167 1.58 4.17 3.59
C LEU A 167 2.35 4.06 2.26
N TRP A 168 1.63 4.21 1.17
CA TRP A 168 2.18 4.09 -0.18
C TRP A 168 2.76 5.43 -0.65
N HIS A 169 3.85 5.39 -1.41
CA HIS A 169 4.30 6.58 -2.14
C HIS A 169 3.19 7.01 -3.12
N PRO A 170 2.88 8.32 -3.30
CA PRO A 170 1.74 8.75 -4.12
C PRO A 170 1.80 8.32 -5.61
N ALA A 171 3.01 8.08 -6.13
CA ALA A 171 3.23 7.54 -7.47
C ALA A 171 3.15 6.01 -7.56
N THR A 172 2.93 5.33 -6.44
CA THR A 172 2.86 3.87 -6.33
C THR A 172 1.41 3.51 -6.07
N GLY A 173 0.80 2.78 -7.01
CA GLY A 173 -0.56 2.31 -6.85
C GLY A 173 -0.68 1.37 -5.64
N VAL A 174 -1.84 1.39 -4.98
CA VAL A 174 -2.16 0.46 -3.89
C VAL A 174 -2.62 -0.87 -4.50
N PRO A 175 -2.04 -2.01 -4.08
CA PRO A 175 -2.46 -3.33 -4.54
C PRO A 175 -3.93 -3.59 -4.23
N HIS A 176 -4.67 -4.17 -5.18
CA HIS A 176 -6.10 -4.45 -5.01
C HIS A 176 -6.38 -5.42 -3.85
N ILE A 177 -5.42 -6.28 -3.50
CA ILE A 177 -5.56 -7.19 -2.36
C ILE A 177 -5.84 -6.44 -1.05
N VAL A 178 -5.30 -5.22 -0.87
CA VAL A 178 -5.53 -4.42 0.35
C VAL A 178 -7.02 -4.17 0.54
N TYR A 179 -7.71 -3.74 -0.52
CA TYR A 179 -9.15 -3.49 -0.49
C TYR A 179 -9.98 -4.78 -0.39
N SER A 180 -9.48 -5.90 -0.92
CA SER A 180 -10.14 -7.20 -0.75
C SER A 180 -10.11 -7.70 0.70
N GLN A 181 -9.17 -7.21 1.51
CA GLN A 181 -9.09 -7.47 2.95
C GLN A 181 -9.86 -6.41 3.77
N GLU A 182 -10.66 -5.57 3.12
CA GLU A 182 -11.40 -4.47 3.77
C GLU A 182 -10.47 -3.51 4.53
N LEU A 183 -9.21 -3.40 4.09
CA LEU A 183 -8.24 -2.50 4.68
C LEU A 183 -8.19 -1.17 3.92
N PRO A 184 -7.94 -0.06 4.64
CA PRO A 184 -7.84 1.24 4.02
C PRO A 184 -6.53 1.44 3.24
N GLY A 185 -6.63 2.15 2.13
CA GLY A 185 -5.49 2.62 1.36
C GLY A 185 -5.02 3.99 1.84
N TRP A 186 -3.73 4.10 2.15
CA TRP A 186 -3.12 5.36 2.58
C TRP A 186 -1.95 5.75 1.67
N THR A 187 -1.73 7.03 1.45
CA THR A 187 -0.51 7.52 0.79
C THR A 187 0.22 8.51 1.67
N LEU A 188 1.53 8.65 1.49
CA LEU A 188 2.34 9.64 2.22
C LEU A 188 3.02 10.62 1.26
N ASP A 189 2.55 11.87 1.26
CA ASP A 189 3.27 12.97 0.64
C ASP A 189 4.25 13.57 1.65
N LEU A 190 5.48 13.07 1.55
CA LEU A 190 6.62 13.52 2.36
C LEU A 190 6.96 15.01 2.17
N THR A 191 6.68 15.58 0.99
CA THR A 191 7.04 16.98 0.69
C THR A 191 6.15 17.93 1.49
N SER A 192 4.86 17.63 1.57
CA SER A 192 3.88 18.44 2.30
C SER A 192 3.59 17.91 3.71
N SER A 193 4.20 16.79 4.12
CA SER A 193 3.92 16.10 5.40
C SER A 193 2.43 15.79 5.57
N ARG A 194 1.83 15.22 4.52
CA ARG A 194 0.41 14.89 4.46
C ARG A 194 0.19 13.41 4.20
N ILE A 195 -0.86 12.87 4.81
CA ILE A 195 -1.37 11.54 4.50
C ILE A 195 -2.57 11.70 3.56
N GLY A 196 -2.55 10.95 2.47
CA GLY A 196 -3.67 10.82 1.55
C GLY A 196 -4.53 9.63 1.91
N VAL A 197 -5.83 9.87 2.04
CA VAL A 197 -6.85 8.86 2.31
C VAL A 197 -7.44 8.45 0.97
N LEU A 198 -7.35 7.17 0.62
CA LEU A 198 -7.92 6.65 -0.61
C LEU A 198 -9.35 6.20 -0.35
N TYR A 199 -10.28 6.71 -1.13
CA TYR A 199 -11.71 6.47 -0.97
C TYR A 199 -12.35 6.29 -2.34
N ALA A 200 -13.53 5.68 -2.37
CA ALA A 200 -14.29 5.49 -3.58
C ALA A 200 -15.43 6.51 -3.67
N GLU A 201 -15.76 6.92 -4.89
CA GLU A 201 -16.91 7.76 -5.21
C GLU A 201 -17.70 7.08 -6.32
N GLU A 202 -19.03 7.05 -6.18
CA GLU A 202 -19.91 6.68 -7.27
C GLU A 202 -20.97 7.76 -7.48
N PRO A 203 -21.09 8.32 -8.70
CA PRO A 203 -22.11 9.31 -9.01
C PRO A 203 -23.50 8.82 -8.64
N GLY A 204 -24.16 9.53 -7.71
CA GLY A 204 -25.51 9.19 -7.25
C GLY A 204 -25.59 8.09 -6.19
N GLN A 205 -24.47 7.49 -5.74
CA GLN A 205 -24.45 6.60 -4.56
C GLN A 205 -23.65 7.18 -3.38
N GLY A 206 -22.81 8.20 -3.64
CA GLY A 206 -22.05 8.92 -2.63
C GLY A 206 -20.61 8.42 -2.59
N SER A 207 -19.98 8.54 -1.44
CA SER A 207 -18.59 8.12 -1.23
C SER A 207 -18.48 7.15 -0.05
N TRP A 208 -17.50 6.26 -0.12
CA TRP A 208 -17.24 5.29 0.96
C TRP A 208 -15.77 5.03 1.16
N TRP A 209 -15.47 4.60 2.38
CA TRP A 209 -14.16 4.17 2.82
C TRP A 209 -14.30 3.01 3.80
N PRO A 210 -13.47 1.96 3.69
CA PRO A 210 -12.42 1.76 2.69
C PRO A 210 -13.00 1.45 1.28
N PRO A 211 -12.25 1.69 0.18
CA PRO A 211 -12.64 1.27 -1.16
C PRO A 211 -12.78 -0.25 -1.31
N ARG A 212 -13.51 -0.69 -2.33
CA ARG A 212 -13.69 -2.09 -2.73
C ARG A 212 -12.92 -2.38 -4.03
N PRO A 213 -12.59 -3.65 -4.31
CA PRO A 213 -11.97 -4.04 -5.57
C PRO A 213 -12.81 -3.63 -6.79
N GLY A 214 -12.22 -2.80 -7.65
CA GLY A 214 -12.85 -2.34 -8.89
C GLY A 214 -13.46 -0.94 -8.83
N ASP A 215 -13.49 -0.32 -7.66
CA ASP A 215 -13.96 1.06 -7.49
C ASP A 215 -13.05 2.07 -8.21
N GLU A 216 -13.63 3.20 -8.60
CA GLU A 216 -12.87 4.38 -8.99
C GLU A 216 -12.33 5.08 -7.73
N ILE A 217 -11.01 5.22 -7.64
CA ILE A 217 -10.33 5.67 -6.42
C ILE A 217 -9.97 7.15 -6.51
N SER A 218 -10.46 7.92 -5.55
CA SER A 218 -10.10 9.32 -5.29
C SER A 218 -9.20 9.43 -4.05
N SER A 219 -8.57 10.60 -3.85
CA SER A 219 -7.72 10.84 -2.67
C SER A 219 -7.99 12.19 -2.01
N LEU A 220 -8.08 12.19 -0.67
CA LEU A 220 -8.10 13.39 0.16
C LEU A 220 -6.82 13.49 0.98
N LEU A 221 -6.12 14.62 0.88
CA LEU A 221 -4.91 14.90 1.66
C LEU A 221 -5.24 15.67 2.94
N ALA A 222 -4.70 15.23 4.07
CA ALA A 222 -4.70 15.99 5.32
C ALA A 222 -3.29 16.03 5.95
N PRO A 223 -2.95 17.09 6.71
CA PRO A 223 -1.75 17.14 7.53
C PRO A 223 -1.61 15.87 8.38
N ILE A 224 -0.39 15.33 8.47
CA ILE A 224 -0.13 14.14 9.31
C ILE A 224 -0.51 14.38 10.78
N SER A 225 -0.41 15.63 11.25
CA SER A 225 -0.80 16.05 12.60
C SER A 225 -2.27 15.84 12.93
N ASP A 226 -3.13 15.73 11.92
CA ASP A 226 -4.58 15.61 12.11
C ASP A 226 -5.00 14.14 12.32
N PHE A 227 -4.09 13.20 12.05
CA PHE A 227 -4.33 11.77 12.22
C PHE A 227 -3.97 11.33 13.63
N GLU A 228 -4.76 10.38 14.13
CA GLU A 228 -4.46 9.64 15.34
C GLU A 228 -4.04 8.21 15.01
N LEU A 229 -3.37 7.57 15.97
CA LEU A 229 -3.04 6.15 15.91
C LEU A 229 -3.74 5.41 17.05
N GLY A 230 -4.40 4.30 16.77
CA GLY A 230 -5.06 3.46 17.78
C GLY A 230 -4.73 1.99 17.58
N ALA A 231 -5.31 1.13 18.43
CA ALA A 231 -5.11 -0.31 18.36
C ALA A 231 -5.54 -0.93 17.01
N ALA A 232 -6.41 -0.27 16.25
CA ALA A 232 -6.82 -0.67 14.89
C ALA A 232 -5.97 -0.03 13.78
N GLY A 233 -4.86 0.63 14.12
CA GLY A 233 -4.01 1.36 13.19
C GLY A 233 -4.37 2.84 13.06
N LEU A 234 -4.19 3.40 11.87
CA LEU A 234 -4.40 4.82 11.60
C LEU A 234 -5.89 5.16 11.61
N LYS A 235 -6.28 6.20 12.35
CA LYS A 235 -7.66 6.68 12.40
C LYS A 235 -7.87 7.84 11.44
N LEU A 236 -9.02 7.82 10.77
CA LEU A 236 -9.42 8.92 9.92
C LEU A 236 -9.81 10.15 10.76
N PRO A 237 -9.32 11.37 10.44
CA PRO A 237 -9.77 12.58 11.12
C PRO A 237 -11.28 12.79 10.92
N ASP A 238 -11.99 13.21 11.96
CA ASP A 238 -13.46 13.39 11.93
C ASP A 238 -13.94 14.25 10.75
N GLY A 239 -13.21 15.33 10.46
CA GLY A 239 -13.51 16.22 9.35
C GLY A 239 -13.36 15.56 7.96
N LEU A 240 -12.48 14.57 7.81
CA LEU A 240 -12.40 13.76 6.61
C LEU A 240 -13.48 12.67 6.59
N GLN A 241 -13.75 12.03 7.72
CA GLN A 241 -14.80 11.01 7.82
C GLN A 241 -16.17 11.57 7.41
N ALA A 242 -16.50 12.78 7.88
CA ALA A 242 -17.74 13.47 7.51
C ALA A 242 -17.83 13.81 6.02
N ARG A 243 -16.69 14.04 5.36
CA ARG A 243 -16.63 14.33 3.92
C ARG A 243 -16.75 13.08 3.06
N ILE A 244 -16.25 11.95 3.54
CA ILE A 244 -16.31 10.68 2.81
C ILE A 244 -17.66 10.00 3.02
N ASN A 245 -18.24 10.02 4.21
CA ASN A 245 -19.53 9.35 4.45
C ASN A 245 -20.73 10.25 4.12
N VAL A 246 -20.67 10.97 3.00
CA VAL A 246 -21.83 11.71 2.50
C VAL A 246 -22.70 10.71 1.74
N PRO A 247 -23.88 10.30 2.26
CA PRO A 247 -24.80 9.50 1.48
C PRO A 247 -25.17 10.29 0.23
N ALA A 248 -25.36 9.60 -0.90
CA ALA A 248 -25.87 10.29 -2.07
C ALA A 248 -27.16 11.05 -1.73
N PRO A 249 -27.36 12.24 -2.33
CA PRO A 249 -28.66 12.87 -2.29
C PRO A 249 -29.69 11.85 -2.80
N ASP A 250 -30.76 11.66 -2.03
CA ASP A 250 -31.83 10.74 -2.40
C ASP A 250 -32.33 11.11 -3.80
N PRO A 251 -32.20 10.22 -4.81
CA PRO A 251 -32.60 10.52 -6.18
C PRO A 251 -34.11 10.78 -6.30
N GLN A 252 -34.90 10.55 -5.24
CA GLN A 252 -36.33 10.81 -5.20
C GLN A 252 -36.72 12.22 -4.74
N ILE A 253 -35.79 13.04 -4.21
CA ILE A 253 -36.09 14.44 -3.89
C ILE A 253 -35.78 15.27 -5.14
N GLU A 254 -36.64 15.14 -6.17
CA GLU A 254 -36.76 16.25 -7.10
C GLU A 254 -37.16 17.48 -6.28
N PRO A 255 -36.46 18.63 -6.41
CA PRO A 255 -36.91 19.84 -5.75
C PRO A 255 -38.36 20.07 -6.16
N ASP A 256 -39.26 20.22 -5.19
CA ASP A 256 -40.65 20.52 -5.46
C ASP A 256 -40.69 21.59 -6.55
N PRO A 257 -41.36 21.33 -7.70
CA PRO A 257 -41.46 22.33 -8.73
C PRO A 257 -42.02 23.61 -8.09
N PRO A 258 -41.52 24.80 -8.45
CA PRO A 258 -41.99 26.05 -7.87
C PRO A 258 -43.53 26.06 -7.91
N PRO A 259 -44.19 26.47 -6.81
CA PRO A 259 -45.62 26.27 -6.61
C PRO A 259 -46.44 27.13 -7.55
N ASP A 260 -46.53 26.78 -8.84
CA ASP A 260 -47.34 27.51 -9.82
C ASP A 260 -47.58 26.79 -11.17
N GLN A 261 -47.54 25.46 -11.24
CA GLN A 261 -48.11 24.73 -12.40
C GLN A 261 -48.83 23.46 -11.96
N LYS A 262 -50.14 23.57 -11.75
CA LYS A 262 -51.08 22.46 -11.55
C LYS A 262 -51.79 22.15 -12.88
N PRO A 263 -51.48 21.06 -13.60
CA PRO A 263 -52.41 20.49 -14.58
C PRO A 263 -53.40 19.56 -13.88
N ALA A 264 -54.64 19.59 -14.36
CA ALA A 264 -55.79 18.93 -13.78
C ALA A 264 -55.68 17.39 -13.74
N LEU A 265 -56.13 16.80 -12.63
CA LEU A 265 -56.37 15.36 -12.47
C LEU A 265 -57.47 14.86 -13.42
N ALA A 266 -57.25 13.68 -14.00
CA ALA A 266 -58.30 12.79 -14.52
C ALA A 266 -58.37 11.50 -13.66
N PRO A 267 -59.52 10.81 -13.58
CA PRO A 267 -59.81 9.85 -12.52
C PRO A 267 -59.67 8.34 -12.89
N ASN A 268 -59.30 7.55 -11.87
CA ASN A 268 -59.64 6.13 -11.55
C ASN A 268 -59.28 5.02 -12.57
N THR A 269 -58.91 3.77 -12.24
CA THR A 269 -59.45 2.80 -11.24
C THR A 269 -58.48 1.57 -11.14
N PRO A 270 -58.77 0.38 -10.52
CA PRO A 270 -58.11 -0.12 -9.31
C PRO A 270 -57.29 -1.45 -9.42
N GLN A 271 -56.51 -1.70 -8.35
CA GLN A 271 -56.11 -2.98 -7.70
C GLN A 271 -55.99 -4.30 -8.49
N THR A 272 -54.89 -5.03 -8.27
CA THR A 272 -54.97 -6.42 -7.78
C THR A 272 -53.69 -6.87 -7.06
N SER A 273 -53.90 -7.55 -5.95
CA SER A 273 -52.94 -8.17 -5.04
C SER A 273 -52.87 -9.69 -5.27
N HIS A 274 -51.69 -10.31 -5.13
CA HIS A 274 -51.58 -11.75 -4.88
C HIS A 274 -50.50 -12.06 -3.82
N HIS A 275 -50.94 -12.84 -2.84
CA HIS A 275 -50.19 -13.57 -1.81
C HIS A 275 -49.46 -14.81 -2.37
N LEU A 276 -48.39 -15.26 -1.68
CA LEU A 276 -48.05 -16.63 -1.23
C LEU A 276 -46.51 -16.64 -0.95
N ALA A 277 -46.00 -16.76 0.28
CA ALA A 277 -45.99 -17.88 1.23
C ALA A 277 -45.26 -19.15 0.72
N GLY A 278 -44.13 -19.48 1.35
CA GLY A 278 -43.41 -20.75 1.18
C GLY A 278 -42.19 -20.86 2.12
N GLN A 279 -42.37 -21.55 3.24
CA GLN A 279 -41.34 -21.96 4.21
C GLN A 279 -40.76 -23.35 3.87
N ALA A 280 -39.50 -23.60 4.28
CA ALA A 280 -38.87 -24.86 4.76
C ALA A 280 -37.37 -24.84 4.36
N ALA A 281 -36.36 -24.81 5.23
CA ALA A 281 -35.93 -25.67 6.35
C ALA A 281 -34.92 -26.78 5.94
N ALA A 282 -33.81 -26.82 6.69
CA ALA A 282 -32.83 -27.92 6.89
C ALA A 282 -31.84 -28.21 5.74
N ALA A 283 -30.57 -28.60 5.93
CA ALA A 283 -29.73 -28.90 7.09
C ALA A 283 -28.24 -28.82 6.66
N GLU A 284 -27.34 -28.60 7.63
CA GLU A 284 -25.89 -28.80 7.52
C GLU A 284 -25.53 -30.29 7.36
N PRO A 285 -24.30 -30.59 6.91
CA PRO A 285 -23.41 -31.25 7.85
C PRO A 285 -21.97 -30.70 7.87
N ALA A 286 -21.45 -30.68 9.09
CA ALA A 286 -20.04 -30.56 9.43
C ALA A 286 -19.24 -31.78 8.94
N ILE A 287 -18.02 -31.55 8.44
CA ILE A 287 -16.97 -32.56 8.37
C ILE A 287 -15.67 -31.97 8.91
N SER A 288 -15.20 -32.61 9.98
CA SER A 288 -13.89 -32.43 10.60
C SER A 288 -12.76 -32.96 9.71
N GLY A 289 -11.57 -32.37 9.77
CA GLY A 289 -10.39 -33.01 9.18
C GLY A 289 -9.08 -32.27 9.44
N ARG A 290 -8.41 -32.72 10.49
CA ARG A 290 -7.01 -32.55 10.93
C ARG A 290 -5.97 -31.88 10.01
N ALA A 291 -5.15 -31.11 10.72
CA ALA A 291 -3.74 -30.78 10.50
C ALA A 291 -2.86 -31.87 9.88
N ASP A 292 -1.94 -31.43 9.02
CA ASP A 292 -0.60 -32.00 8.90
C ASP A 292 0.44 -30.89 8.74
N GLN A 293 1.41 -30.91 9.65
CA GLN A 293 2.68 -30.20 9.58
C GLN A 293 3.57 -30.88 8.53
N ALA A 294 4.26 -30.10 7.69
CA ALA A 294 5.46 -30.57 7.02
C ALA A 294 6.54 -29.48 7.01
N LEU A 295 7.73 -29.95 7.34
CA LEU A 295 8.97 -29.27 7.66
C LEU A 295 9.64 -28.60 6.45
N LEU A 296 10.56 -27.69 6.79
CA LEU A 296 11.60 -27.09 5.95
C LEU A 296 12.31 -28.09 5.02
N GLU A 297 12.59 -27.64 3.80
CA GLU A 297 13.86 -27.94 3.14
C GLU A 297 14.29 -26.76 2.24
N THR A 298 15.32 -26.04 2.71
CA THR A 298 16.10 -25.07 1.95
C THR A 298 17.01 -25.79 0.96
N GLN A 299 16.95 -25.41 -0.32
CA GLN A 299 18.04 -25.64 -1.27
C GLN A 299 18.50 -24.32 -1.87
N SER A 300 19.71 -23.93 -1.46
CA SER A 300 20.54 -22.92 -2.12
C SER A 300 21.04 -23.48 -3.46
N VAL A 301 20.85 -22.74 -4.55
CA VAL A 301 21.58 -22.97 -5.79
C VAL A 301 22.24 -21.66 -6.21
N ASP A 302 23.56 -21.65 -6.11
CA ASP A 302 24.45 -20.71 -6.77
C ASP A 302 24.27 -20.81 -8.29
N ALA A 303 24.06 -19.68 -8.96
CA ALA A 303 24.38 -19.54 -10.37
C ALA A 303 24.83 -18.11 -10.67
N ARG A 304 26.15 -17.95 -10.79
CA ARG A 304 26.78 -16.85 -11.52
C ARG A 304 26.38 -16.95 -12.99
N THR A 305 25.97 -15.84 -13.60
CA THR A 305 26.19 -15.63 -15.03
C THR A 305 26.35 -14.14 -15.31
N ASP A 306 27.55 -13.76 -15.76
CA ASP A 306 27.83 -12.46 -16.37
C ASP A 306 27.09 -12.37 -17.70
N GLN A 307 26.24 -11.35 -17.87
CA GLN A 307 25.81 -10.89 -19.19
C GLN A 307 25.85 -9.36 -19.28
N ALA A 308 26.73 -8.88 -20.16
CA ALA A 308 26.85 -7.50 -20.55
C ALA A 308 25.59 -7.03 -21.30
N ALA A 309 24.93 -5.99 -20.80
CA ALA A 309 23.74 -5.40 -21.40
C ALA A 309 24.10 -4.47 -22.56
N ALA A 310 23.70 -4.84 -23.78
CA ALA A 310 23.56 -3.93 -24.91
C ALA A 310 22.29 -3.06 -24.75
N ARG A 311 22.39 -1.77 -25.10
CA ARG A 311 21.28 -0.80 -24.99
C ARG A 311 20.23 -1.02 -26.09
N PRO A 312 18.91 -1.02 -25.79
CA PRO A 312 17.89 -1.02 -26.83
C PRO A 312 17.63 0.38 -27.39
N ARG A 313 17.38 0.45 -28.71
CA ARG A 313 16.88 1.62 -29.43
C ARG A 313 15.37 1.80 -29.21
N PRO A 314 14.83 3.02 -29.27
CA PRO A 314 13.39 3.26 -29.11
C PRO A 314 12.61 2.84 -30.36
N MET A 315 11.52 2.08 -30.18
CA MET A 315 10.50 1.86 -31.20
C MET A 315 9.45 2.98 -31.14
N LEU A 316 9.19 3.61 -32.29
CA LEU A 316 8.04 4.49 -32.52
C LEU A 316 6.83 3.61 -32.91
N PHE A 317 5.68 3.82 -32.27
CA PHE A 317 4.41 3.22 -32.66
C PHE A 317 3.62 4.14 -33.61
N PRO A 318 2.94 3.62 -34.64
CA PRO A 318 2.02 4.39 -35.45
C PRO A 318 0.68 4.57 -34.71
N ALA A 319 0.10 5.77 -34.84
CA ALA A 319 -1.20 6.11 -34.27
C ALA A 319 -2.35 5.41 -35.02
N GLY A 320 -3.30 4.85 -34.27
CA GLY A 320 -4.67 4.62 -34.75
C GLY A 320 -5.12 3.16 -34.81
N ARG A 321 -5.55 2.61 -33.66
CA ARG A 321 -6.73 1.72 -33.47
C ARG A 321 -6.81 1.31 -31.99
N ARG A 322 -7.93 1.58 -31.33
CA ARG A 322 -8.20 1.08 -29.97
C ARG A 322 -8.59 -0.41 -30.04
N PRO A 323 -8.05 -1.30 -29.19
CA PRO A 323 -8.49 -2.69 -29.14
C PRO A 323 -9.93 -2.77 -28.63
N ARG A 324 -10.75 -3.62 -29.26
CA ARG A 324 -12.10 -3.95 -28.79
C ARG A 324 -11.99 -4.90 -27.59
N ARG A 325 -12.66 -4.55 -26.49
CA ARG A 325 -12.76 -5.37 -25.27
C ARG A 325 -13.76 -6.50 -25.53
N LEU A 326 -13.32 -7.75 -25.44
CA LEU A 326 -14.20 -8.93 -25.41
C LEU A 326 -14.32 -9.38 -23.96
N VAL A 327 -15.55 -9.42 -23.45
CA VAL A 327 -15.88 -9.89 -22.11
C VAL A 327 -16.83 -11.07 -22.25
N PHE A 328 -16.48 -12.21 -21.68
CA PHE A 328 -17.36 -13.38 -21.58
C PHE A 328 -17.73 -13.60 -20.12
N THR A 329 -18.97 -14.06 -19.90
CA THR A 329 -19.45 -14.48 -18.58
C THR A 329 -19.62 -15.99 -18.60
N LEU A 330 -18.86 -16.70 -17.77
CA LEU A 330 -19.05 -18.13 -17.56
C LEU A 330 -19.86 -18.34 -16.28
N VAL A 331 -20.94 -19.10 -16.34
CA VAL A 331 -21.76 -19.43 -15.16
C VAL A 331 -21.46 -20.87 -14.76
N SER A 332 -20.90 -21.07 -13.58
CA SER A 332 -20.65 -22.41 -13.01
C SER A 332 -21.64 -22.69 -11.87
N PRO A 333 -22.17 -23.91 -11.73
CA PRO A 333 -22.94 -24.29 -10.55
C PRO A 333 -22.05 -24.19 -9.29
N PRO A 334 -22.55 -23.64 -8.16
CA PRO A 334 -23.92 -23.20 -7.89
C PRO A 334 -24.11 -21.68 -8.10
N GLY A 335 -24.09 -21.19 -9.34
CA GLY A 335 -24.52 -19.84 -9.71
C GLY A 335 -23.44 -18.75 -9.68
N TRP A 336 -22.16 -19.12 -9.70
CA TRP A 336 -21.07 -18.14 -9.71
C TRP A 336 -20.80 -17.66 -11.13
N ALA A 337 -20.89 -16.34 -11.34
CA ALA A 337 -20.55 -15.70 -12.60
C ALA A 337 -19.06 -15.32 -12.59
N HIS A 338 -18.28 -15.96 -13.46
CA HIS A 338 -16.86 -15.68 -13.64
C HIS A 338 -16.67 -14.72 -14.80
N ARG A 339 -15.97 -13.60 -14.56
CA ARG A 339 -15.49 -12.70 -15.62
C ARG A 339 -14.10 -13.16 -16.06
N ILE A 340 -13.97 -13.46 -17.35
CA ILE A 340 -12.74 -13.94 -17.95
C ILE A 340 -12.23 -12.89 -18.93
N TYR A 341 -10.95 -12.52 -18.80
CA TYR A 341 -10.30 -11.53 -19.64
C TYR A 341 -9.26 -12.18 -20.56
N ARG A 342 -9.10 -11.59 -21.75
CA ARG A 342 -7.99 -11.88 -22.66
C ARG A 342 -6.75 -11.08 -22.21
N PRO A 343 -5.56 -11.69 -22.08
CA PRO A 343 -4.35 -11.03 -21.57
C PRO A 343 -3.93 -9.77 -22.36
N ASP A 344 -4.21 -9.74 -23.66
CA ASP A 344 -4.03 -8.62 -24.58
C ASP A 344 -4.96 -7.42 -24.30
N ALA A 345 -5.90 -7.54 -23.36
CA ALA A 345 -6.75 -6.47 -22.85
C ALA A 345 -6.39 -5.99 -21.42
N LEU A 346 -5.31 -6.52 -20.82
CA LEU A 346 -4.79 -6.06 -19.53
C LEU A 346 -3.72 -4.96 -19.72
N PRO A 347 -3.56 -4.03 -18.77
CA PRO A 347 -2.52 -3.00 -18.84
C PRO A 347 -1.11 -3.64 -18.90
N PRO A 348 -0.12 -2.95 -19.52
CA PRO A 348 1.13 -3.54 -20.03
C PRO A 348 2.16 -4.05 -18.99
N PHE A 349 1.76 -4.37 -17.76
CA PHE A 349 2.66 -4.78 -16.68
C PHE A 349 2.37 -6.17 -16.09
N ALA A 350 1.50 -6.96 -16.71
CA ALA A 350 1.30 -8.35 -16.32
C ALA A 350 2.35 -9.26 -16.99
N ASN A 351 3.44 -9.58 -16.28
CA ASN A 351 4.35 -10.65 -16.69
C ASN A 351 3.68 -12.01 -16.40
N ALA A 352 2.92 -12.53 -17.37
CA ALA A 352 2.49 -13.93 -17.39
C ALA A 352 3.37 -14.72 -18.38
N PRO A 353 3.88 -15.91 -18.00
CA PRO A 353 4.51 -16.80 -18.97
C PRO A 353 3.50 -17.27 -20.02
N GLU A 354 3.82 -17.14 -21.31
CA GLU A 354 2.99 -17.72 -22.38
C GLU A 354 3.02 -19.25 -22.36
N PRO A 355 1.93 -19.94 -22.75
CA PRO A 355 0.74 -19.40 -23.42
C PRO A 355 -0.52 -19.53 -22.54
N ALA A 356 -0.63 -18.75 -21.46
CA ALA A 356 -1.93 -18.59 -20.79
C ALA A 356 -2.83 -17.69 -21.65
N ARG A 357 -3.91 -18.22 -22.24
CA ARG A 357 -4.78 -17.44 -23.14
C ARG A 357 -5.93 -16.73 -22.42
N TYR A 358 -6.26 -17.12 -21.19
CA TYR A 358 -7.33 -16.50 -20.39
C TYR A 358 -7.11 -16.73 -18.89
N VAL A 359 -7.38 -15.71 -18.06
CA VAL A 359 -7.34 -15.80 -16.58
C VAL A 359 -8.68 -15.39 -16.01
N CYS A 360 -9.23 -16.22 -15.12
CA CYS A 360 -10.42 -15.89 -14.33
C CYS A 360 -10.04 -14.89 -13.24
N TRP A 361 -10.65 -13.70 -13.29
CA TRP A 361 -10.36 -12.64 -12.33
C TRP A 361 -10.78 -13.00 -10.89
N THR A 362 -11.86 -13.76 -10.74
CA THR A 362 -12.45 -14.06 -9.42
C THR A 362 -11.69 -15.13 -8.65
N CYS A 363 -11.07 -16.11 -9.32
CA CYS A 363 -10.44 -17.25 -8.64
C CYS A 363 -9.05 -17.62 -9.16
N GLY A 364 -8.47 -16.86 -10.09
CA GLY A 364 -7.13 -17.12 -10.62
C GLY A 364 -7.01 -18.33 -11.54
N LEU A 365 -8.12 -18.98 -11.90
CA LEU A 365 -8.14 -20.13 -12.81
C LEU A 365 -7.56 -19.74 -14.18
N ILE A 366 -6.58 -20.52 -14.65
CA ILE A 366 -5.94 -20.35 -15.96
C ILE A 366 -6.61 -21.29 -16.95
N LEU A 367 -7.18 -20.74 -18.03
CA LEU A 367 -7.80 -21.52 -19.11
C LEU A 367 -6.89 -21.54 -20.33
N THR A 368 -6.64 -22.73 -20.86
CA THR A 368 -5.73 -22.96 -22.00
C THR A 368 -6.45 -22.95 -23.35
N SER A 369 -7.77 -23.18 -23.38
CA SER A 369 -8.62 -22.96 -24.56
C SER A 369 -10.07 -22.63 -24.17
N VAL A 370 -10.78 -21.92 -25.05
CA VAL A 370 -12.25 -21.84 -25.07
C VAL A 370 -12.65 -22.46 -26.39
N GLU A 371 -13.19 -23.67 -26.38
CA GLU A 371 -13.75 -24.28 -27.60
C GLU A 371 -15.18 -23.77 -27.81
N ASP A 372 -15.46 -23.26 -29.00
CA ASP A 372 -16.79 -22.82 -29.45
C ASP A 372 -17.72 -24.03 -29.65
N HIS A 373 -18.18 -24.68 -28.58
CA HIS A 373 -19.24 -25.69 -28.65
C HIS A 373 -20.26 -25.55 -27.51
N HIS A 374 -21.54 -25.72 -27.88
CA HIS A 374 -22.76 -25.51 -27.10
C HIS A 374 -22.93 -26.36 -25.81
N SER A 375 -21.89 -26.97 -25.24
CA SER A 375 -21.89 -27.59 -23.89
C SER A 375 -20.48 -28.05 -23.52
N PRO A 376 -19.86 -27.58 -22.42
CA PRO A 376 -18.57 -28.09 -21.98
C PRO A 376 -18.71 -29.19 -20.92
N THR A 377 -18.04 -30.32 -21.15
CA THR A 377 -17.78 -31.34 -20.13
C THR A 377 -16.48 -30.99 -19.40
N VAL A 378 -16.53 -30.85 -18.06
CA VAL A 378 -15.35 -30.58 -17.23
C VAL A 378 -14.55 -31.87 -17.03
N ARG A 379 -13.24 -31.85 -17.32
CA ARG A 379 -12.29 -32.84 -16.81
C ARG A 379 -11.45 -32.20 -15.70
N SER A 380 -11.53 -32.75 -14.49
CA SER A 380 -10.62 -32.44 -13.39
C SER A 380 -9.24 -33.05 -13.70
N ILE A 381 -8.19 -32.26 -13.57
CA ILE A 381 -6.82 -32.76 -13.44
C ILE A 381 -6.56 -32.83 -11.93
N GLY A 382 -6.21 -34.02 -11.44
CA GLY A 382 -5.88 -34.28 -10.05
C GLY A 382 -4.45 -33.90 -9.69
#